data_AF-G2GLA5-F1
#
_entry.id   AF-G2GLA5-F1
#
_cell.length_a   1.000
_cell.length_b   1.000
_cell.length_c   1.000
_cell.angle_alpha   90.00
_cell.angle_beta   90.00
_cell.angle_gamma   90.00
#
_symmetry.space_group_name_H-M   'P 1'
#
loop_
_entity.id
_entity.type
_entity.pdbx_description
1 polymer ?
#
loop_
_entity_poly.entity_id
_entity_poly.type
_entity_poly.pdbx_seq_one_letter_code
_entity_poly.pdbx_strand_id
1 'polypeptide(L)'
;MLRMGGSHPHAFFATLGPARSMPWRFSYSFDTIGGMAEATYSIGEGPATRVSLSLPEGTAEAIRARVGKREFSAFIAEAVERELRGQVLDEYLADYESRKGPVSEPARQRARQVFDEVFAEEAEWPAAG
;
A
#
# COMPACT_ATOMS: atom_id res chain seq x y z
N MET A 1 -22.67 -40.26 55.39
CA MET A 1 -22.47 -40.46 53.94
C MET A 1 -23.54 -39.64 53.23
N LEU A 2 -23.13 -38.75 52.32
CA LEU A 2 -23.86 -37.54 51.91
C LEU A 2 -25.07 -37.75 50.98
N ARG A 3 -25.92 -36.73 51.05
CA ARG A 3 -27.23 -36.41 50.48
C ARG A 3 -27.34 -36.46 48.95
N MET A 4 -28.50 -36.90 48.46
CA MET A 4 -29.00 -36.76 47.08
C MET A 4 -29.23 -35.30 46.67
N GLY A 5 -28.92 -34.97 45.41
CA GLY A 5 -29.32 -33.73 44.76
C GLY A 5 -29.12 -33.84 43.26
N GLY A 6 -30.22 -33.99 42.51
CA GLY A 6 -30.21 -33.96 41.06
C GLY A 6 -30.17 -32.53 40.50
N SER A 7 -29.60 -32.38 39.31
CA SER A 7 -30.16 -31.55 38.25
C SER A 7 -29.35 -31.81 36.97
N HIS A 8 -30.10 -32.01 35.90
CA HIS A 8 -29.65 -32.13 34.51
C HIS A 8 -29.15 -30.77 33.96
N PRO A 9 -28.62 -30.72 32.72
CA PRO A 9 -27.35 -30.08 32.36
C PRO A 9 -27.45 -28.59 32.02
N HIS A 10 -26.38 -27.84 32.29
CA HIS A 10 -26.18 -26.53 31.66
C HIS A 10 -25.41 -26.71 30.35
N ALA A 11 -26.18 -26.84 29.26
CA ALA A 11 -25.74 -26.39 27.95
C ALA A 11 -25.36 -24.91 28.05
N PHE A 12 -24.09 -24.60 27.82
CA PHE A 12 -23.65 -23.23 27.61
C PHE A 12 -24.09 -22.81 26.20
N PHE A 13 -25.33 -22.33 26.09
CA PHE A 13 -25.75 -21.50 24.99
C PHE A 13 -25.13 -20.12 25.19
N ALA A 14 -24.01 -19.86 24.51
CA ALA A 14 -23.61 -18.49 24.24
C ALA A 14 -24.60 -17.95 23.20
N THR A 15 -25.64 -17.27 23.69
CA THR A 15 -26.56 -16.44 22.93
C THR A 15 -25.78 -15.42 22.13
N LEU A 16 -25.55 -15.70 20.84
CA LEU A 16 -25.22 -14.70 19.82
C LEU A 16 -26.47 -13.85 19.58
N GLY A 17 -26.71 -12.90 20.49
CA GLY A 17 -27.61 -11.78 20.28
C GLY A 17 -26.93 -10.75 19.38
N PRO A 18 -27.63 -10.17 18.38
CA PRO A 18 -27.02 -9.39 17.32
C PRO A 18 -26.66 -8.01 17.82
N ALA A 19 -25.37 -7.69 17.88
CA ALA A 19 -24.93 -6.35 18.22
C ALA A 19 -23.92 -5.83 17.20
N ARG A 20 -24.50 -4.99 16.34
CA ARG A 20 -23.91 -3.76 15.80
C ARG A 20 -22.98 -3.94 14.62
N SER A 21 -23.60 -3.78 13.44
CA SER A 21 -23.10 -2.92 12.36
C SER A 21 -21.58 -2.85 12.26
N MET A 22 -20.97 -3.82 11.60
CA MET A 22 -19.59 -3.73 11.13
C MET A 22 -19.56 -2.78 9.92
N PRO A 23 -19.01 -1.56 10.01
CA PRO A 23 -18.84 -0.72 8.85
C PRO A 23 -17.42 -0.93 8.31
N TRP A 24 -17.02 -2.18 8.04
CA TRP A 24 -15.73 -2.43 7.41
C TRP A 24 -15.91 -3.39 6.24
N ARG A 25 -16.62 -2.89 5.23
CA ARG A 25 -16.43 -3.33 3.86
C ARG A 25 -15.21 -2.57 3.35
N PHE A 26 -14.01 -3.02 3.70
CA PHE A 26 -12.81 -2.64 2.95
C PHE A 26 -12.96 -3.29 1.57
N SER A 27 -13.62 -2.55 0.66
CA SER A 27 -13.45 -2.78 -0.75
C SER A 27 -11.99 -2.41 -1.01
N TYR A 28 -11.10 -3.38 -1.22
CA TYR A 28 -9.86 -3.10 -1.95
C TYR A 28 -10.28 -2.80 -3.39
N SER A 29 -10.79 -1.59 -3.56
CA SER A 29 -11.01 -0.96 -4.83
C SER A 29 -9.85 0.00 -4.97
N PHE A 30 -8.89 -0.39 -5.80
CA PHE A 30 -8.00 0.57 -6.45
C PHE A 30 -8.81 1.69 -7.17
N ASP A 31 -10.14 1.49 -7.31
CA ASP A 31 -11.13 2.36 -7.95
C ASP A 31 -11.88 3.41 -7.08
N THR A 32 -11.65 3.56 -5.77
CA THR A 32 -12.44 4.53 -4.97
C THR A 32 -11.78 5.91 -4.83
N ILE A 33 -11.42 6.50 -5.96
CA ILE A 33 -11.56 7.95 -6.22
C ILE A 33 -12.34 8.08 -7.54
N GLY A 34 -13.45 7.35 -7.67
CA GLY A 34 -14.25 7.23 -8.88
C GLY A 34 -15.71 7.57 -8.60
N GLY A 35 -16.02 8.85 -8.41
CA GLY A 35 -17.37 9.36 -8.40
C GLY A 35 -17.52 10.39 -9.52
N MET A 36 -18.16 9.97 -10.62
CA MET A 36 -18.46 10.69 -11.89
C MET A 36 -17.51 10.38 -13.06
N ALA A 37 -17.76 9.24 -13.72
CA ALA A 37 -17.40 8.92 -15.11
C ALA A 37 -16.21 9.68 -15.72
N GLU A 38 -14.99 9.33 -15.35
CA GLU A 38 -13.76 9.75 -16.03
C GLU A 38 -12.72 8.65 -15.78
N ALA A 39 -11.89 8.32 -16.77
CA ALA A 39 -10.94 7.21 -16.67
C ALA A 39 -10.09 7.29 -15.38
N THR A 40 -10.17 6.28 -14.52
CA THR A 40 -9.33 6.17 -13.32
C THR A 40 -7.91 5.85 -13.75
N TYR A 41 -7.05 6.86 -13.89
CA TYR A 41 -5.63 6.66 -14.18
C TYR A 41 -4.88 6.29 -12.90
N SER A 42 -4.00 5.28 -12.97
CA SER A 42 -3.08 4.97 -11.87
C SER A 42 -1.97 6.04 -11.77
N ILE A 43 -1.19 6.03 -10.68
CA ILE A 43 -0.06 6.96 -10.51
C ILE A 43 0.95 6.82 -11.67
N GLY A 44 1.09 7.90 -12.46
CA GLY A 44 1.97 7.95 -13.64
C GLY A 44 1.30 7.56 -14.95
N GLU A 45 0.01 7.26 -14.95
CA GLU A 45 -0.77 6.94 -16.15
C GLU A 45 -1.60 8.13 -16.63
N GLY A 46 -2.00 8.09 -17.90
CA GLY A 46 -2.91 9.06 -18.50
C GLY A 46 -2.24 10.24 -19.21
N PRO A 47 -3.05 11.14 -19.79
CA PRO A 47 -2.55 12.28 -20.53
C PRO A 47 -1.89 13.31 -19.60
N ALA A 48 -0.77 13.88 -20.05
CA ALA A 48 -0.08 14.93 -19.31
C ALA A 48 -0.97 16.16 -19.13
N THR A 49 -1.24 16.51 -17.88
CA THR A 49 -2.02 17.69 -17.50
C THR A 49 -1.10 18.78 -16.97
N ARG A 50 -1.24 20.01 -17.48
CA ARG A 50 -0.43 21.14 -17.01
C ARG A 50 -0.93 21.61 -15.65
N VAL A 51 -0.06 21.54 -14.65
CA VAL A 51 -0.30 22.07 -13.31
C VAL A 51 0.75 23.13 -13.00
N SER A 52 0.31 24.26 -12.43
CA SER A 52 1.19 25.36 -12.00
C SER A 52 1.42 25.27 -10.50
N LEU A 53 2.68 25.19 -10.08
CA LEU A 53 3.10 25.15 -8.69
C LEU A 53 4.40 25.94 -8.50
N SER A 54 4.61 26.43 -7.29
CA SER A 54 5.81 27.19 -6.93
C SER A 54 6.84 26.29 -6.26
N LEU A 55 8.11 26.44 -6.66
CA LEU A 55 9.26 25.83 -6.01
C LEU A 55 10.17 26.94 -5.49
N PRO A 56 10.91 26.71 -4.39
CA PRO A 56 12.02 27.58 -4.02
C PRO A 56 12.97 27.74 -5.22
N GLU A 57 13.42 28.97 -5.47
CA GLU A 57 14.25 29.32 -6.63
C GLU A 57 15.50 28.44 -6.70
N GLY A 58 16.23 28.31 -5.58
CA GLY A 58 17.42 27.46 -5.52
C GLY A 58 17.14 25.98 -5.84
N THR A 59 15.98 25.45 -5.47
CA THR A 59 15.59 24.08 -5.84
C THR A 59 15.33 23.95 -7.33
N ALA A 60 14.60 24.90 -7.92
CA ALA A 60 14.34 24.90 -9.35
C ALA A 60 15.64 25.05 -10.17
N GLU A 61 16.56 25.91 -9.73
CA GLU A 61 17.87 26.06 -10.37
C GLU A 61 18.72 24.80 -10.25
N ALA A 62 18.79 24.19 -9.07
CA ALA A 62 19.53 22.95 -8.85
C ALA A 62 19.03 21.81 -9.74
N ILE A 63 17.71 21.68 -9.90
CA ILE A 63 17.12 20.69 -10.80
C ILE A 63 17.49 21.00 -12.25
N ARG A 64 17.31 22.26 -12.71
CA ARG A 64 17.68 22.66 -14.08
C ARG A 64 19.16 22.42 -14.38
N ALA A 65 20.05 22.64 -13.41
CA ALA A 65 21.47 22.38 -13.55
C ALA A 65 21.78 20.89 -13.68
N ARG A 66 21.00 20.02 -13.01
CA ARG A 66 21.21 18.56 -13.00
C ARG A 66 20.62 17.85 -14.22
N VAL A 67 19.40 18.19 -14.64
CA VAL A 67 18.67 17.47 -15.71
C VAL A 67 18.53 18.26 -17.00
N GLY A 68 18.85 19.57 -16.98
CA GLY A 68 18.62 20.46 -18.11
C GLY A 68 17.18 20.99 -18.19
N LYS A 69 16.93 21.94 -19.09
CA LYS A 69 15.63 22.64 -19.18
C LYS A 69 14.50 21.78 -19.73
N ARG A 70 14.81 20.85 -20.65
CA ARG A 70 13.81 20.02 -21.35
C ARG A 70 13.30 18.87 -20.49
N GLU A 71 14.14 18.37 -19.58
CA GLU A 71 13.82 17.24 -18.71
C GLU A 71 13.24 17.66 -17.36
N PHE A 72 13.08 18.96 -17.11
CA PHE A 72 12.62 19.47 -15.82
C PHE A 72 11.27 18.87 -15.41
N SER A 73 10.29 18.89 -16.31
CA SER A 73 8.95 18.37 -16.01
C SER A 73 8.94 16.86 -15.84
N ALA A 74 9.70 16.13 -16.66
CA ALA A 74 9.82 14.67 -16.57
C ALA A 74 10.45 14.25 -15.23
N PHE A 75 11.53 14.93 -14.82
CA PHE A 75 12.18 14.69 -13.54
C PHE A 75 11.23 14.92 -12.35
N ILE A 76 10.46 16.02 -12.37
CA ILE A 76 9.48 16.29 -11.31
C ILE A 76 8.38 15.23 -11.30
N ALA A 77 7.84 14.86 -12.46
CA ALA A 77 6.82 13.83 -12.56
C ALA A 77 7.31 12.50 -11.96
N GLU A 78 8.47 12.00 -12.39
CA GLU A 78 9.05 10.76 -11.89
C GLU A 78 9.31 10.81 -10.37
N ALA A 79 9.84 11.93 -9.87
CA ALA A 79 10.10 12.12 -8.45
C ALA A 79 8.81 12.08 -7.63
N VAL A 80 7.76 12.78 -8.08
CA VAL A 80 6.46 12.82 -7.42
C VAL A 80 5.76 11.47 -7.49
N GLU A 81 5.79 10.79 -8.63
CA GLU A 81 5.20 9.46 -8.78
C GLU A 81 5.86 8.43 -7.85
N ARG A 82 7.20 8.45 -7.78
CA ARG A 82 7.94 7.56 -6.87
C ARG A 82 7.55 7.82 -5.41
N GLU A 83 7.44 9.08 -5.03
CA GLU A 83 7.03 9.47 -3.68
C GLU A 83 5.61 8.99 -3.37
N LEU A 84 4.65 9.23 -4.27
CA LEU A 84 3.27 8.79 -4.08
C LEU A 84 3.15 7.26 -4.02
N ARG A 85 3.85 6.54 -4.90
CA ARG A 85 3.91 5.06 -4.84
C ARG A 85 4.48 4.57 -3.51
N GLY A 86 5.49 5.26 -2.98
CA GLY A 86 6.06 4.97 -1.65
C GLY A 86 5.05 5.17 -0.53
N GLN A 87 4.37 6.32 -0.50
CA GLN A 87 3.37 6.63 0.53
C GLN A 87 2.22 5.62 0.55
N VAL A 88 1.74 5.23 -0.63
CA VAL A 88 0.71 4.19 -0.77
C VAL A 88 1.23 2.86 -0.21
N LEU A 89 2.46 2.47 -0.54
CA LEU A 89 3.07 1.24 -0.03
C LEU A 89 3.22 1.26 1.50
N ASP A 90 3.63 2.40 2.07
CA ASP A 90 3.77 2.57 3.52
C ASP A 90 2.42 2.44 4.23
N GLU A 91 1.34 3.00 3.64
CA GLU A 91 -0.02 2.84 4.15
C GLU A 91 -0.45 1.36 4.16
N TYR A 92 -0.23 0.65 3.05
CA TYR A 92 -0.53 -0.79 2.96
C TYR A 92 0.26 -1.60 3.99
N LEU A 93 1.54 -1.29 4.17
CA LEU A 93 2.39 -1.99 5.12
C LEU A 93 1.93 -1.74 6.56
N ALA A 94 1.62 -0.49 6.91
CA ALA A 94 1.11 -0.13 8.23
C ALA A 94 -0.21 -0.85 8.54
N ASP A 95 -1.15 -0.90 7.59
CA ASP A 95 -2.40 -1.65 7.74
C ASP A 95 -2.15 -3.16 7.94
N TYR A 96 -1.25 -3.76 7.14
CA TYR A 96 -0.87 -5.16 7.28
C TYR A 96 -0.31 -5.45 8.69
N GLU A 97 0.66 -4.66 9.15
CA GLU A 97 1.29 -4.83 10.46
C GLU A 97 0.29 -4.60 11.60
N SER A 98 -0.67 -3.68 11.44
CA SER A 98 -1.73 -3.48 12.43
C SER A 98 -2.59 -4.72 12.64
N ARG A 99 -2.84 -5.50 11.57
CA ARG A 99 -3.71 -6.68 11.57
C ARG A 99 -2.97 -7.97 11.92
N LYS A 100 -1.68 -8.07 11.61
CA LYS A 100 -0.90 -9.32 11.70
C LYS A 100 0.30 -9.24 12.64
N GLY A 101 0.62 -8.05 13.14
CA GLY A 101 1.88 -7.77 13.82
C GLY A 101 3.03 -7.55 12.82
N PRO A 102 4.17 -7.02 13.29
CA PRO A 102 5.33 -6.76 12.45
C PRO A 102 5.91 -8.05 11.87
N VAL A 103 6.51 -7.95 10.67
CA VAL A 103 7.17 -9.09 10.03
C VAL A 103 8.39 -9.52 10.87
N SER A 104 8.42 -10.80 11.25
CA SER A 104 9.52 -11.33 12.08
C SER A 104 10.85 -11.33 11.33
N GLU A 105 11.94 -11.10 12.07
CA GLU A 105 13.29 -11.06 11.51
C GLU A 105 13.68 -12.35 10.73
N PRO A 106 13.37 -13.57 11.20
CA PRO A 106 13.63 -14.78 10.43
C PRO A 106 12.80 -14.88 9.13
N ALA A 107 11.60 -14.29 9.10
CA ALA A 107 10.81 -14.22 7.87
C ALA A 107 11.41 -13.23 6.88
N ARG A 108 11.90 -12.08 7.34
CA ARG A 108 12.60 -11.09 6.51
C ARG A 108 13.87 -11.67 5.90
N GLN A 109 14.68 -12.38 6.69
CA GLN A 109 15.91 -13.02 6.19
C GLN A 109 15.61 -14.09 5.13
N ARG A 110 14.59 -14.92 5.32
CA ARG A 110 14.18 -15.89 4.30
C ARG A 110 13.68 -15.21 3.03
N ALA A 111 12.86 -14.17 3.15
CA ALA A 111 12.41 -13.39 1.99
C ALA A 111 13.59 -12.77 1.23
N ARG A 112 14.60 -12.25 1.96
CA ARG A 112 15.82 -11.70 1.36
C ARG A 112 16.61 -12.75 0.60
N GLN A 113 16.80 -13.93 1.18
CA GLN A 113 17.49 -15.04 0.51
C GLN A 113 16.79 -15.44 -0.79
N VAL A 114 15.47 -15.60 -0.77
CA VAL A 114 14.70 -15.93 -1.97
C VAL A 114 14.79 -14.82 -3.02
N PHE A 115 14.69 -13.56 -2.59
CA PHE A 115 14.85 -12.42 -3.51
C PHE A 115 16.24 -12.44 -4.16
N ASP A 116 17.29 -12.55 -3.36
CA ASP A 116 18.67 -12.57 -3.86
C ASP A 116 18.91 -13.80 -4.77
N GLU A 117 18.33 -14.96 -4.48
CA GLU A 117 18.42 -16.17 -5.33
C GLU A 117 17.75 -15.96 -6.70
N VAL A 118 16.50 -15.51 -6.71
CA VAL A 118 15.73 -15.29 -7.95
C VAL A 118 16.40 -14.24 -8.83
N PHE A 119 16.87 -13.14 -8.24
CA PHE A 119 17.47 -12.03 -8.98
C PHE A 119 18.99 -12.16 -9.16
N ALA A 120 19.64 -13.20 -8.62
CA ALA A 120 21.05 -13.50 -8.91
C ALA A 120 21.23 -14.13 -10.29
N GLU A 121 20.20 -14.81 -10.82
CA GLU A 121 20.25 -15.48 -12.13
C GLU A 121 19.78 -14.56 -13.28
N GLU A 122 19.00 -13.52 -12.98
CA GLU A 122 18.35 -12.66 -13.98
C GLU A 122 19.08 -11.31 -14.14
N ALA A 123 20.32 -11.35 -14.63
CA ALA A 123 21.07 -10.14 -15.03
C ALA A 123 20.53 -9.49 -16.32
N GLU A 124 19.50 -10.06 -16.93
CA GLU A 124 18.96 -9.62 -18.22
C GLU A 124 17.46 -9.32 -18.09
N TRP A 125 17.13 -8.24 -17.38
CA TRP A 125 15.80 -7.65 -17.51
C TRP A 125 15.68 -7.09 -18.94
N PRO A 126 14.70 -7.50 -19.76
CA PRO A 126 14.47 -6.86 -21.04
C PRO A 126 14.04 -5.43 -20.75
N ALA A 127 14.97 -4.48 -20.95
CA ALA A 127 14.64 -3.08 -21.01
C ALA A 127 13.52 -2.94 -22.05
N ALA A 128 12.31 -2.63 -21.59
CA ALA A 128 11.20 -2.32 -22.47
C ALA A 128 11.64 -1.13 -23.35
N GLY A 129 11.91 -1.42 -24.62
CA GLY A 129 12.25 -0.44 -25.65
C GLY A 129 11.03 0.28 -26.20
#